data_AF-A0A2V6DM38-F1
#
_entry.id   AF-A0A2V6DM38-F1
#
_cell.length_a   1.000
_cell.length_b   1.000
_cell.length_c   1.000
_cell.angle_alpha   90.00
_cell.angle_beta   90.00
_cell.angle_gamma   90.00
#
_symmetry.space_group_name_H-M   'P 1'
#
loop_
_entity.id
_entity.type
_entity.pdbx_description
1 polymer ?
#
loop_
_entity_poly.entity_id
_entity_poly.type
_entity_poly.pdbx_seq_one_letter_code
_entity_poly.pdbx_strand_id
1 'polypeptide(L)'
;MEVTERSEKLTGRASRALTAFTKWLNTYGETSWDHQSFFAGPLGGPAKSLYYRNKGIGTVAVAPMIFCEAFFPSARRLFHHRLRFPIADAHYAMGFAFLYQATADPTYLARAVHFLDLLKRSRSTGFKEYAWGYPFDWVTRNGTIKAGTPLITTTP
;
A
#
# COMPACT_ATOMS: atom_id res chain seq x y z
N MET A 1 26.69 -30.11 11.34
CA MET A 1 25.39 -30.63 11.82
C MET A 1 24.51 -29.49 12.35
N GLU A 2 25.01 -28.68 13.29
CA GLU A 2 24.26 -27.55 13.89
C GLU A 2 23.78 -26.46 12.90
N VAL A 3 24.60 -26.14 11.88
CA VAL A 3 24.23 -25.15 10.85
C VAL A 3 23.06 -25.62 9.97
N THR A 4 23.02 -26.92 9.65
CA THR A 4 21.97 -27.52 8.82
C THR A 4 20.64 -27.54 9.57
N GLU A 5 20.65 -27.94 10.84
CA GLU A 5 19.46 -27.97 11.70
C GLU A 5 18.88 -26.56 11.92
N ARG A 6 19.75 -25.55 12.12
CA ARG A 6 19.33 -24.15 12.21
C ARG A 6 18.69 -23.68 10.90
N SER A 7 19.26 -24.03 9.76
CA SER A 7 18.74 -23.67 8.42
C SER A 7 17.36 -24.28 8.18
N GLU A 8 17.18 -25.57 8.47
CA GLU A 8 15.89 -26.26 8.32
C GLU A 8 14.81 -25.63 9.20
N LYS A 9 15.15 -25.29 10.45
CA LYS A 9 14.22 -24.60 11.37
C LYS A 9 13.81 -23.22 10.85
N LEU A 10 14.74 -22.45 10.27
CA LEU A 10 14.46 -21.14 9.69
C LEU A 10 13.58 -21.26 8.45
N THR A 11 13.89 -22.19 7.55
CA THR A 11 13.09 -22.49 6.36
C THR A 11 11.67 -22.90 6.73
N GLY A 12 11.50 -23.77 7.72
CA GLY A 12 10.19 -24.17 8.22
C GLY A 12 9.38 -23.00 8.80
N ARG A 13 10.04 -22.07 9.50
CA ARG A 13 9.39 -20.85 10.01
C ARG A 13 8.99 -19.90 8.89
N ALA A 14 9.88 -19.68 7.92
CA ALA A 14 9.61 -18.83 6.76
C ALA A 14 8.44 -19.38 5.93
N SER A 15 8.45 -20.69 5.64
CA SER A 15 7.36 -21.38 4.95
C SER A 15 6.01 -21.16 5.65
N ARG A 16 5.92 -21.42 6.97
CA ARG A 16 4.68 -21.20 7.72
C ARG A 16 4.22 -19.74 7.69
N ALA A 17 5.14 -18.79 7.82
CA ALA A 17 4.81 -17.37 7.76
C ALA A 17 4.27 -16.97 6.38
N LEU A 18 4.90 -17.45 5.30
CA LEU A 18 4.46 -17.20 3.93
C LEU A 18 3.10 -17.85 3.65
N THR A 19 2.86 -19.09 4.08
CA THR A 19 1.54 -19.74 3.96
C THR A 19 0.46 -19.00 4.74
N ALA A 20 0.75 -18.54 5.95
CA ALA A 20 -0.19 -17.73 6.73
C ALA A 20 -0.50 -16.41 6.02
N PHE A 21 0.53 -15.76 5.46
CA PHE A 21 0.37 -14.52 4.69
C PHE A 21 -0.47 -14.72 3.42
N THR A 22 -0.21 -15.76 2.63
CA THR A 22 -0.98 -16.02 1.40
C THR A 22 -2.44 -16.35 1.70
N LYS A 23 -2.70 -17.09 2.79
CA LYS A 23 -4.06 -17.32 3.28
C LYS A 23 -4.73 -16.01 3.68
N TRP A 24 -4.06 -15.17 4.46
CA TRP A 24 -4.56 -13.85 4.86
C TRP A 24 -4.89 -13.00 3.63
N LEU A 25 -3.98 -12.91 2.65
CA LEU A 25 -4.19 -12.12 1.43
C LEU A 25 -5.39 -12.64 0.63
N ASN A 26 -5.57 -13.95 0.55
CA ASN A 26 -6.72 -14.55 -0.14
C ASN A 26 -8.06 -14.24 0.57
N THR A 27 -8.05 -14.17 1.91
CA THR A 27 -9.25 -13.85 2.70
C THR A 27 -9.61 -12.37 2.65
N TYR A 28 -8.63 -11.48 2.78
CA TYR A 28 -8.89 -10.05 2.90
C TYR A 28 -8.86 -9.31 1.56
N GLY A 29 -8.23 -9.89 0.53
CA GLY A 29 -8.12 -9.31 -0.81
C GLY A 29 -6.98 -8.31 -0.96
N GLU A 30 -6.88 -7.75 -2.16
CA GLU A 30 -5.69 -7.02 -2.63
C GLU A 30 -5.82 -5.49 -2.52
N THR A 31 -6.93 -5.01 -1.96
CA THR A 31 -7.16 -3.59 -1.68
C THR A 31 -7.25 -3.37 -0.17
N SER A 32 -6.93 -2.19 0.32
CA SER A 32 -6.99 -1.92 1.76
C SER A 32 -7.30 -0.46 2.06
N TRP A 33 -7.64 -0.20 3.31
CA TRP A 33 -7.56 1.14 3.87
C TRP A 33 -6.33 1.23 4.75
N ASP A 34 -5.60 2.33 4.63
CA ASP A 34 -4.42 2.67 5.41
C ASP A 34 -4.62 3.99 6.19
N HIS A 35 -3.55 4.51 6.78
CA HIS A 35 -3.60 5.80 7.48
C HIS A 35 -3.85 6.97 6.53
N GLN A 36 -3.34 6.92 5.29
CA GLN A 36 -3.56 7.97 4.29
C GLN A 36 -5.04 8.07 3.89
N SER A 37 -5.82 7.01 4.10
CA SER A 37 -7.27 7.01 3.82
C SER A 37 -8.04 8.10 4.54
N PHE A 38 -7.59 8.58 5.71
CA PHE A 38 -8.20 9.75 6.36
C PHE A 38 -8.07 11.03 5.53
N PHE A 39 -6.98 11.17 4.79
CA PHE A 39 -6.60 12.39 4.07
C PHE A 39 -6.74 12.31 2.55
N ALA A 40 -6.88 11.10 2.00
CA ALA A 40 -7.05 10.85 0.56
C ALA A 40 -8.45 11.23 0.04
N GLY A 41 -9.45 11.29 0.93
CA GLY A 41 -10.83 11.60 0.59
C GLY A 41 -11.14 13.10 0.45
N PRO A 42 -12.37 13.42 0.01
CA PRO A 42 -12.81 14.80 -0.26
C PRO A 42 -12.91 15.67 1.00
N LEU A 43 -12.94 15.07 2.19
CA LEU A 43 -12.98 15.80 3.47
C LEU A 43 -11.58 16.01 4.04
N GLY A 44 -10.76 14.97 4.04
CA GLY A 44 -9.45 15.01 4.69
C GLY A 44 -8.40 15.79 3.93
N GLY A 45 -8.41 15.74 2.60
CA GLY A 45 -7.49 16.52 1.77
C GLY A 45 -7.60 18.03 2.04
N PRO A 46 -8.80 18.62 1.94
CA PRO A 46 -9.01 20.03 2.28
C PRO A 46 -8.67 20.38 3.73
N ALA A 47 -9.02 19.53 4.71
CA ALA A 47 -8.66 19.77 6.12
C ALA A 47 -7.15 19.80 6.32
N LYS A 48 -6.42 18.87 5.69
CA LYS A 48 -4.95 18.84 5.72
C LYS A 48 -4.33 20.05 5.00
N SER A 49 -4.91 20.46 3.89
CA SER A 49 -4.50 21.68 3.17
C SER A 49 -4.70 22.93 4.04
N LEU A 50 -5.83 23.01 4.76
CA LEU A 50 -6.10 24.08 5.72
C LEU A 50 -5.09 24.08 6.86
N TYR A 51 -4.75 22.91 7.42
CA TYR A 51 -3.69 22.77 8.42
C TYR A 51 -2.35 23.31 7.95
N TYR A 52 -1.95 23.04 6.71
CA TYR A 52 -0.70 23.60 6.17
C TYR A 52 -0.74 25.11 5.92
N ARG A 53 -1.92 25.68 5.66
CA ARG A 53 -2.09 27.14 5.44
C ARG A 53 -2.23 27.92 6.74
N ASN A 54 -2.98 27.40 7.71
CA ASN A 54 -3.22 28.03 9.00
C ASN A 54 -3.25 26.96 10.09
N LYS A 55 -2.19 26.95 10.91
CA LYS A 55 -2.02 25.94 11.96
C LYS A 55 -3.14 25.96 13.00
N GLY A 56 -3.73 27.10 13.33
CA GLY A 56 -4.76 27.19 14.37
C GLY A 56 -6.06 26.50 13.93
N ILE A 57 -6.75 27.11 12.97
CA ILE A 57 -8.04 26.59 12.47
C ILE A 57 -7.85 25.21 11.84
N GLY A 58 -6.74 25.00 11.14
CA GLY A 58 -6.47 23.73 10.50
C GLY A 58 -6.18 22.59 11.49
N THR A 59 -5.61 22.87 12.68
CA THR A 59 -5.49 21.85 13.74
C THR A 59 -6.88 21.38 14.19
N VAL A 60 -7.81 22.31 14.40
CA VAL A 60 -9.20 21.97 14.74
C VAL A 60 -9.84 21.13 13.63
N ALA A 61 -9.58 21.45 12.36
CA ALA A 61 -10.13 20.71 11.23
C ALA A 61 -9.60 19.27 11.11
N VAL A 62 -8.31 19.03 11.39
CA VAL A 62 -7.72 17.67 11.31
C VAL A 62 -7.84 16.87 12.61
N ALA A 63 -8.10 17.52 13.75
CA ALA A 63 -8.15 16.86 15.06
C ALA A 63 -9.09 15.65 15.10
N PRO A 64 -10.32 15.68 14.53
CA PRO A 64 -11.19 14.51 14.50
C PRO A 64 -10.58 13.33 13.72
N MET A 65 -9.86 13.60 12.62
CA MET A 65 -9.20 12.56 11.82
C MET A 65 -8.05 11.92 12.59
N ILE A 66 -7.21 12.74 13.22
CA ILE A 66 -6.09 12.24 14.05
C ILE A 66 -6.62 11.46 15.26
N PHE A 67 -7.69 11.94 15.89
CA PHE A 67 -8.35 11.21 16.97
C PHE A 67 -8.91 9.87 16.49
N CYS A 68 -9.61 9.83 15.35
CA CYS A 68 -10.08 8.59 14.77
C CYS A 68 -8.91 7.66 14.39
N GLU A 69 -7.81 8.17 13.86
CA GLU A 69 -6.63 7.38 13.53
C GLU A 69 -6.03 6.70 14.76
N ALA A 70 -5.95 7.42 15.87
CA ALA A 70 -5.36 6.92 17.12
C ALA A 70 -6.29 5.96 17.89
N PHE A 71 -7.59 6.27 17.97
CA PHE A 71 -8.51 5.56 18.88
C PHE A 71 -9.56 4.70 18.15
N PHE A 72 -9.90 5.02 16.90
CA PHE A 72 -10.92 4.31 16.13
C PHE A 72 -10.45 4.01 14.70
N PRO A 73 -9.38 3.20 14.51
CA PRO A 73 -8.81 3.01 13.18
C PRO A 73 -9.83 2.57 12.14
N SER A 74 -10.86 1.79 12.49
CA SER A 74 -11.92 1.36 11.58
C SER A 74 -12.73 2.52 10.96
N ALA A 75 -12.75 3.70 11.59
CA ALA A 75 -13.41 4.90 11.09
C ALA A 75 -12.84 5.38 9.75
N ARG A 76 -11.63 4.98 9.36
CA ARG A 76 -11.03 5.28 8.05
C ARG A 76 -11.93 4.90 6.85
N ARG A 77 -12.83 3.93 7.04
CA ARG A 77 -13.85 3.51 6.05
C ARG A 77 -14.86 4.61 5.72
N LEU A 78 -15.04 5.59 6.60
CA LEU A 78 -15.94 6.73 6.41
C LEU A 78 -15.28 7.85 5.60
N PHE A 79 -13.94 7.90 5.56
CA PHE A 79 -13.19 8.96 4.91
C PHE A 79 -12.83 8.63 3.47
N HIS A 80 -12.66 7.34 3.16
CA HIS A 80 -12.30 6.92 1.81
C HIS A 80 -12.70 5.48 1.49
N HIS A 81 -12.63 5.12 0.22
CA HIS A 81 -12.80 3.75 -0.27
C HIS A 81 -11.47 2.96 -0.16
N ARG A 82 -11.54 1.64 -0.37
CA ARG A 82 -10.33 0.80 -0.37
C ARG A 82 -9.48 1.11 -1.59
N LEU A 83 -8.18 1.29 -1.36
CA LEU A 83 -7.21 1.60 -2.40
C LEU A 83 -6.38 0.37 -2.76
N ARG A 84 -5.87 0.36 -3.99
CA ARG A 84 -4.86 -0.58 -4.45
C ARG A 84 -3.57 0.20 -4.71
N PHE A 85 -2.46 -0.29 -4.16
CA PHE A 85 -1.18 0.40 -4.25
C PHE A 85 -0.26 -0.31 -5.25
N PRO A 86 0.25 0.40 -6.28
CA PRO A 86 1.18 -0.19 -7.25
C PRO A 86 2.42 -0.81 -6.59
N ILE A 87 2.93 -0.19 -5.52
CA ILE A 87 4.08 -0.74 -4.78
C ILE A 87 3.75 -2.08 -4.12
N ALA A 88 2.51 -2.27 -3.64
CA ALA A 88 2.09 -3.55 -3.07
C ALA A 88 2.04 -4.62 -4.16
N ASP A 89 1.51 -4.30 -5.34
CA ASP A 89 1.48 -5.22 -6.49
C ASP A 89 2.87 -5.65 -6.93
N ALA A 90 3.84 -4.72 -6.98
CA ALA A 90 5.23 -5.05 -7.30
C ALA A 90 5.82 -6.04 -6.28
N HIS A 91 5.60 -5.81 -4.97
CA HIS A 91 6.09 -6.71 -3.92
C HIS A 91 5.39 -8.07 -3.94
N TYR A 92 4.08 -8.11 -4.21
CA TYR A 92 3.35 -9.36 -4.33
C TYR A 92 3.82 -10.16 -5.54
N ALA A 93 3.97 -9.52 -6.70
CA ALA A 93 4.52 -10.16 -7.90
C ALA A 93 5.89 -10.80 -7.61
N MET A 94 6.81 -10.04 -7.00
CA MET A 94 8.13 -10.54 -6.62
C MET A 94 8.06 -11.69 -5.61
N GLY A 95 7.26 -11.54 -4.55
CA GLY A 95 7.12 -12.59 -3.52
C GLY A 95 6.55 -13.89 -4.07
N PHE A 96 5.55 -13.81 -4.95
CA PHE A 96 4.99 -14.99 -5.61
C PHE A 96 5.94 -15.61 -6.63
N ALA A 97 6.74 -14.82 -7.35
CA ALA A 97 7.78 -15.35 -8.21
C ALA A 97 8.84 -16.13 -7.42
N PHE A 98 9.26 -15.64 -6.25
CA PHE A 98 10.18 -16.38 -5.37
C PHE A 98 9.55 -17.65 -4.79
N LEU A 99 8.27 -17.62 -4.41
CA LEU A 99 7.56 -18.82 -3.99
C LEU A 99 7.51 -19.87 -5.10
N TYR A 100 7.25 -19.47 -6.34
CA TYR A 100 7.31 -20.38 -7.49
C TYR A 100 8.72 -20.96 -7.66
N GLN A 101 9.76 -20.13 -7.61
CA GLN A 101 11.13 -20.61 -7.72
C GLN A 101 11.50 -21.63 -6.63
N ALA A 102 11.01 -21.43 -5.40
CA ALA A 102 11.30 -22.30 -4.27
C ALA A 102 10.48 -23.60 -4.23
N THR A 103 9.30 -23.63 -4.85
CA THR A 103 8.34 -24.75 -4.70
C THR A 103 7.97 -25.43 -6.02
N ALA A 104 8.28 -24.80 -7.15
CA ALA A 104 7.82 -25.17 -8.49
C ALA A 104 6.28 -25.25 -8.65
N ASP A 105 5.50 -24.72 -7.70
CA ASP A 105 4.04 -24.72 -7.77
C ASP A 105 3.52 -23.65 -8.76
N PRO A 106 2.91 -24.03 -9.89
CA PRO A 106 2.51 -23.10 -10.93
C PRO A 106 1.43 -22.10 -10.48
N THR A 107 0.72 -22.37 -9.38
CA THR A 107 -0.25 -21.42 -8.83
C THR A 107 0.42 -20.12 -8.38
N TYR A 108 1.64 -20.18 -7.86
CA TYR A 108 2.40 -18.99 -7.48
C TYR A 108 2.86 -18.19 -8.70
N LEU A 109 3.25 -18.86 -9.79
CA LEU A 109 3.58 -18.16 -11.03
C LEU A 109 2.37 -17.41 -11.59
N ALA A 110 1.20 -18.06 -11.61
CA ALA A 110 -0.05 -17.44 -12.05
C ALA A 110 -0.38 -16.19 -11.21
N ARG A 111 -0.18 -16.25 -9.89
CA ARG A 111 -0.35 -15.08 -9.01
C ARG A 111 0.66 -13.98 -9.29
N ALA A 112 1.93 -14.32 -9.52
CA ALA A 112 2.94 -13.33 -9.86
C ALA A 112 2.55 -12.56 -11.14
N VAL A 113 2.13 -13.28 -12.19
CA VAL A 113 1.66 -12.69 -13.45
C VAL A 113 0.42 -11.80 -13.22
N HIS A 114 -0.55 -12.25 -12.43
CA HIS A 114 -1.73 -11.45 -12.07
C HIS A 114 -1.37 -10.09 -11.48
N PHE A 115 -0.44 -10.03 -10.52
CA PHE A 115 0.01 -8.76 -9.94
C PHE A 115 0.80 -7.90 -10.94
N LEU A 116 1.60 -8.51 -11.82
CA LEU A 116 2.29 -7.78 -12.88
C LEU A 116 1.32 -7.15 -13.89
N ASP A 117 0.27 -7.87 -14.27
CA ASP A 117 -0.76 -7.33 -15.17
C ASP A 117 -1.49 -6.16 -14.54
N LEU A 118 -1.81 -6.25 -13.26
CA LEU A 118 -2.44 -5.16 -12.51
C LEU A 118 -1.50 -3.95 -12.39
N LEU A 119 -0.21 -4.19 -12.14
CA LEU A 119 0.80 -3.14 -12.11
C LEU A 119 0.92 -2.42 -13.47
N LYS A 120 0.91 -3.16 -14.58
CA LYS A 120 0.93 -2.56 -15.93
C LYS A 120 -0.33 -1.71 -16.20
N ARG A 121 -1.49 -2.18 -15.75
CA ARG A 121 -2.77 -1.45 -15.88
C ARG A 121 -2.81 -0.19 -15.01
N SER A 122 -2.21 -0.22 -13.83
CA SER A 122 -2.20 0.91 -12.89
C SER A 122 -1.10 1.95 -13.17
N ARG A 123 -0.44 1.89 -14.33
CA ARG A 123 0.61 2.85 -14.69
C ARG A 123 0.07 4.28 -14.78
N SER A 124 0.91 5.24 -14.45
CA SER A 124 0.65 6.67 -14.64
C SER A 124 0.41 7.01 -16.11
N THR A 125 -0.65 7.77 -16.39
CA THR A 125 -0.99 8.23 -17.74
C THR A 125 -0.16 9.43 -18.16
N GLY A 126 0.11 9.58 -19.45
CA GLY A 126 0.85 10.74 -19.99
C GLY A 126 2.38 10.60 -19.97
N PHE A 127 2.91 9.45 -19.53
CA PHE A 127 4.33 9.14 -19.54
C PHE A 127 4.65 8.07 -20.58
N LYS A 128 5.76 8.26 -21.31
CA LYS A 128 6.26 7.29 -22.29
C LYS A 128 6.61 5.96 -21.61
N GLU A 129 7.44 6.04 -20.58
CA GLU A 129 7.89 4.89 -19.80
C GLU A 129 6.88 4.49 -18.72
N TYR A 130 7.04 3.29 -18.18
CA TYR A 130 6.20 2.82 -17.08
C TYR A 130 6.60 3.50 -15.77
N ALA A 131 5.65 4.22 -15.20
CA ALA A 131 5.80 4.93 -13.95
C ALA A 131 4.54 4.78 -13.11
N TRP A 132 4.66 5.01 -11.81
CA TRP A 132 3.56 4.86 -10.86
C TRP A 132 3.59 5.98 -9.82
N GLY A 133 2.40 6.39 -9.41
CA GLY A 133 2.17 7.33 -8.31
C GLY A 133 1.16 6.78 -7.33
N TYR A 134 0.85 7.57 -6.30
CA TYR A 134 -0.23 7.22 -5.39
C TYR A 134 -1.59 7.25 -6.10
N PRO A 135 -2.53 6.35 -5.74
CA PRO A 135 -3.88 6.30 -6.32
C PRO A 135 -4.81 7.41 -5.79
N PHE A 136 -4.27 8.43 -5.13
CA PHE A 136 -5.00 9.54 -4.52
C PHE A 136 -4.19 10.84 -4.62
N ASP A 137 -4.87 11.97 -4.44
CA ASP A 137 -4.25 13.29 -4.38
C ASP A 137 -3.47 13.44 -3.05
N TRP A 138 -2.16 13.64 -3.14
CA TRP A 138 -1.29 13.77 -1.98
C TRP A 138 -1.08 15.24 -1.61
N VAL A 139 -1.73 15.66 -0.51
CA VAL A 139 -1.59 17.01 0.03
C VAL A 139 -0.30 17.14 0.83
N THR A 140 0.54 18.09 0.42
CA THR A 140 1.82 18.46 1.05
C THR A 140 1.80 19.93 1.46
N ARG A 141 2.83 20.37 2.19
CA ARG A 141 3.00 21.79 2.55
C ARG A 141 3.14 22.70 1.33
N ASN A 142 3.69 22.19 0.22
CA ASN A 142 3.99 22.98 -0.98
C ASN A 142 2.89 22.88 -2.05
N GLY A 143 1.76 22.24 -1.73
CA GLY A 143 0.66 22.03 -2.66
C GLY A 143 0.21 20.58 -2.71
N THR A 144 -0.65 20.27 -3.68
CA THR A 144 -1.22 18.93 -3.86
C THR A 144 -0.62 18.27 -5.08
N ILE A 145 0.03 17.12 -4.87
CA ILE A 145 0.50 16.24 -5.94
C ILE A 145 -0.70 15.39 -6.38
N LYS A 146 -1.02 15.41 -7.67
CA LYS A 146 -2.21 14.73 -8.19
C LYS A 146 -2.05 13.22 -8.23
N ALA A 147 -3.16 12.50 -8.03
CA ALA A 147 -3.22 11.06 -8.16
C ALA A 147 -2.55 10.60 -9.47
N GLY A 148 -1.78 9.52 -9.40
CA GLY A 148 -1.07 8.98 -10.56
C GLY A 148 0.14 9.81 -11.01
N THR A 149 0.52 10.90 -10.34
CA THR A 149 1.78 11.59 -10.64
C THR A 149 2.96 10.69 -10.26
N PRO A 150 3.85 10.32 -11.20
CA PRO A 150 5.06 9.58 -10.89
C PRO A 150 5.87 10.23 -9.77
N LEU A 151 6.13 9.45 -8.72
CA LEU A 151 6.90 9.92 -7.58
C LEU A 151 7.80 8.77 -7.10
N ILE A 152 9.11 8.98 -7.06
CA ILE A 152 10.00 8.18 -6.22
C ILE A 152 9.88 8.72 -4.79
N THR A 153 9.95 7.86 -3.78
CA THR A 153 9.96 8.28 -2.37
C THR A 153 10.89 9.48 -2.18
N THR A 154 10.31 10.68 -2.02
CA THR A 154 11.09 11.88 -1.71
C THR A 154 11.34 11.84 -0.22
N THR A 155 12.58 11.57 0.18
CA THR A 155 13.02 11.88 1.54
C THR A 155 12.83 13.39 1.76
N PRO A 156 12.06 13.81 2.78
CA PRO A 156 11.76 15.21 3.05
C PRO A 156 13.00 16.02 3.42
#